data_AF-A0A2T1EJQ9-F1
#
_entry.id   AF-A0A2T1EJQ9-F1
#
_cell.length_a   1.000
_cell.length_b   1.000
_cell.length_c   1.000
_cell.angle_alpha   90.00
_cell.angle_beta   90.00
_cell.angle_gamma   90.00
#
_symmetry.space_group_name_H-M   'P 1'
#
loop_
_entity.id
_entity.type
_entity.pdbx_description
1 polymer ?
#
loop_
_entity_poly.entity_id
_entity_poly.type
_entity_poly.pdbx_seq_one_letter_code
_entity_poly.pdbx_strand_id
1 'polypeptide(L)'
;MVHTSSTDSVATMDSDRIFQLIDTVVPFEACLYYQVLPLSLEGNLFKLGVVDAQDDSALDYVQRILAYMNCSVTTEPIATETQRSMLSAYLLHGSQLTEPSQTETETIAAPTPKPAPATFTVAEAETLLSVPAPSIPAARERFKPAVAEVSPTPSKLSVLNIEALHLSSPVEVLATLPAPQLLQELLGRILLEGIGRLFFERQQLEGRILWSQDGVLKSMLEGIEPLLFQDVIDELKRLTDMPLSRVEHIQQVEVERIYQETHLLLRLRVMPANGGEEATLQVLRGAALRFYEQQQLSSLSRDALRLAQELQRKVHQIRDRTRLAPMPLEGLPALERVVRNVDNQIEALMNQHNLD
;
A
#
# COMPACT_ATOMS: atom_id res chain seq x y z
N MET A 1 33.39 -55.33 -1.07
CA MET A 1 31.99 -54.88 -1.01
C MET A 1 31.97 -53.59 -0.22
N VAL A 2 32.04 -52.47 -0.92
CA VAL A 2 32.02 -51.13 -0.34
C VAL A 2 30.62 -50.59 -0.63
N HIS A 3 29.80 -50.44 0.40
CA HIS A 3 28.58 -49.64 0.32
C HIS A 3 28.99 -48.19 0.59
N THR A 4 29.19 -47.42 -0.47
CA THR A 4 29.27 -45.96 -0.36
C THR A 4 27.86 -45.43 -0.17
N SER A 5 27.65 -44.81 0.99
CA SER A 5 26.54 -43.91 1.30
C SER A 5 26.43 -42.81 0.25
N SER A 6 25.42 -42.90 -0.61
CA SER A 6 24.95 -41.81 -1.46
C SER A 6 23.61 -41.31 -0.91
N THR A 7 23.69 -40.54 0.16
CA THR A 7 22.58 -39.76 0.71
C THR A 7 23.17 -38.50 1.32
N ASP A 8 23.63 -37.60 0.46
CA ASP A 8 23.80 -36.19 0.79
C ASP A 8 23.94 -35.39 -0.51
N SER A 9 22.79 -35.15 -1.13
CA SER A 9 22.62 -34.04 -2.06
C SER A 9 21.23 -33.46 -1.83
N VAL A 10 20.94 -33.14 -0.57
CA VAL A 10 19.86 -32.23 -0.25
C VAL A 10 20.42 -30.86 -0.56
N ALA A 11 20.00 -30.34 -1.71
CA ALA A 11 20.29 -29.02 -2.19
C ALA A 11 20.19 -28.00 -1.04
N THR A 12 21.32 -27.41 -0.67
CA THR A 12 21.36 -26.02 -0.21
C THR A 12 20.85 -25.18 -1.37
N MET A 13 19.53 -25.16 -1.55
CA MET A 13 18.86 -24.22 -2.43
C MET A 13 19.20 -22.85 -1.89
N ASP A 14 19.93 -22.04 -2.66
CA ASP A 14 20.21 -20.65 -2.31
C ASP A 14 18.86 -19.92 -2.18
N SER A 15 18.33 -19.87 -0.95
CA SER A 15 17.01 -19.28 -0.67
C SER A 15 16.94 -17.84 -1.19
N ASP A 16 18.03 -17.09 -1.07
CA ASP A 16 18.15 -15.73 -1.60
C ASP A 16 17.99 -15.65 -3.13
N ARG A 17 18.47 -16.66 -3.88
CA ARG A 17 18.29 -16.71 -5.34
C ARG A 17 16.85 -17.04 -5.69
N ILE A 18 16.22 -17.95 -4.95
CA ILE A 18 14.82 -18.29 -5.14
C ILE A 18 13.95 -17.06 -4.84
N PHE A 19 14.27 -16.30 -3.79
CA PHE A 19 13.56 -15.07 -3.44
C PHE A 19 13.69 -14.01 -4.53
N GLN A 20 14.89 -13.81 -5.07
CA GLN A 20 15.09 -12.91 -6.21
C GLN A 20 14.30 -13.35 -7.45
N LEU A 21 14.19 -14.65 -7.72
CA LEU A 21 13.41 -15.17 -8.84
C LEU A 21 11.89 -15.01 -8.60
N ILE A 22 11.45 -15.07 -7.35
CA ILE A 22 10.07 -14.76 -6.96
C ILE A 22 9.77 -13.27 -7.21
N ASP A 23 10.71 -12.37 -6.88
CA ASP A 23 10.54 -10.93 -7.09
C ASP A 23 10.60 -10.53 -8.57
N THR A 24 11.37 -11.24 -9.39
CA THR A 24 11.73 -10.80 -10.75
C THR A 24 11.05 -11.58 -11.88
N VAL A 25 10.75 -12.88 -11.68
CA VAL A 25 10.27 -13.76 -12.77
C VAL A 25 8.88 -14.30 -12.50
N VAL A 26 8.68 -14.98 -11.36
CA VAL A 26 7.39 -15.61 -11.03
C VAL A 26 6.91 -15.07 -9.69
N PRO A 27 5.93 -14.14 -9.67
CA PRO A 27 5.51 -13.47 -8.45
C PRO A 27 5.01 -14.45 -7.39
N PHE A 28 5.11 -14.05 -6.13
CA PHE A 28 4.73 -14.87 -4.98
C PHE A 28 3.31 -15.43 -5.09
N GLU A 29 2.36 -14.60 -5.55
CA GLU A 29 0.96 -14.99 -5.73
C GLU A 29 0.80 -16.10 -6.77
N ALA A 30 1.61 -16.06 -7.85
CA ALA A 30 1.61 -17.11 -8.86
C ALA A 30 2.21 -18.41 -8.31
N CYS A 31 3.28 -18.32 -7.50
CA CYS A 31 3.87 -19.48 -6.83
C CYS A 31 2.88 -20.16 -5.87
N LEU A 32 2.04 -19.38 -5.18
CA LEU A 32 1.01 -19.89 -4.27
C LEU A 32 -0.17 -20.49 -5.03
N TYR A 33 -0.70 -19.78 -6.03
CA TYR A 33 -1.91 -20.17 -6.76
C TYR A 33 -1.69 -21.41 -7.63
N TYR A 34 -0.60 -21.43 -8.41
CA TYR A 34 -0.27 -22.54 -9.31
C TYR A 34 0.55 -23.65 -8.64
N GLN A 35 0.84 -23.51 -7.34
CA GLN A 35 1.66 -24.46 -6.58
C GLN A 35 3.00 -24.78 -7.25
N VAL A 36 3.66 -23.73 -7.72
CA VAL A 36 4.97 -23.80 -8.39
C VAL A 36 6.02 -23.00 -7.64
N LEU A 37 7.28 -23.31 -7.85
CA LEU A 37 8.40 -22.63 -7.18
C LEU A 37 9.57 -22.46 -8.18
N PRO A 38 10.08 -21.23 -8.39
CA PRO A 38 11.28 -21.05 -9.19
C PRO A 38 12.50 -21.63 -8.46
N LEU A 39 13.23 -22.55 -9.09
CA LEU A 39 14.36 -23.23 -8.45
C LEU A 39 15.70 -22.61 -8.86
N SER A 40 15.89 -22.38 -10.17
CA SER A 40 17.05 -21.65 -10.68
C SER A 40 16.83 -21.12 -12.09
N LEU A 41 17.58 -20.09 -12.45
CA LEU A 41 17.72 -19.59 -13.82
C LEU A 41 19.20 -19.69 -14.21
N GLU A 42 19.54 -20.62 -15.08
CA GLU A 42 20.90 -20.86 -15.56
C GLU A 42 20.96 -20.55 -17.07
N GLY A 43 21.39 -19.32 -17.40
CA GLY A 43 21.41 -18.84 -18.79
C GLY A 43 20.00 -18.71 -19.35
N ASN A 44 19.66 -19.54 -20.35
CA ASN A 44 18.33 -19.60 -20.96
C ASN A 44 17.50 -20.80 -20.44
N LEU A 45 17.97 -21.52 -19.43
CA LEU A 45 17.25 -22.66 -18.87
C LEU A 45 16.67 -22.27 -17.50
N PHE A 46 15.35 -22.28 -17.41
CA PHE A 46 14.63 -21.99 -16.18
C PHE A 46 14.10 -23.29 -15.57
N LYS A 47 14.54 -23.59 -14.34
CA LYS A 47 14.09 -24.76 -13.59
C LYS A 47 12.93 -24.36 -12.69
N LEU A 48 11.79 -24.99 -12.90
CA LEU A 48 10.55 -24.77 -12.15
C LEU A 48 10.21 -26.03 -11.35
N GLY A 49 10.07 -25.86 -10.04
CA GLY A 49 9.52 -26.87 -9.15
C GLY A 49 8.00 -26.85 -9.25
N VAL A 50 7.40 -27.99 -9.58
CA VAL A 50 5.94 -28.15 -9.63
C VAL A 50 5.49 -29.15 -8.59
N VAL A 51 4.47 -28.82 -7.81
CA VAL A 51 3.91 -29.75 -6.79
C VAL A 51 3.04 -30.81 -7.44
N ASP A 52 2.28 -30.43 -8.48
CA ASP A 52 1.50 -31.34 -9.30
C ASP A 52 1.97 -31.28 -10.75
N ALA A 53 2.46 -32.41 -11.27
CA ALA A 53 2.97 -32.52 -12.64
C ALA A 53 1.85 -32.63 -13.70
N GLN A 54 0.58 -32.71 -13.28
CA GLN A 54 -0.60 -32.74 -14.15
C GLN A 54 -1.26 -31.36 -14.35
N ASP A 55 -0.74 -30.30 -13.71
CA ASP A 55 -1.28 -28.95 -13.87
C ASP A 55 -0.68 -28.25 -15.10
N ASP A 56 -1.30 -28.50 -16.25
CA ASP A 56 -0.94 -27.84 -17.52
C ASP A 56 -1.16 -26.32 -17.48
N SER A 57 -2.04 -25.82 -16.61
CA SER A 57 -2.34 -24.38 -16.49
C SER A 57 -1.20 -23.62 -15.82
N ALA A 58 -0.58 -24.23 -14.81
CA ALA A 58 0.62 -23.72 -14.15
C ALA A 58 1.80 -23.59 -15.11
N LEU A 59 1.99 -24.62 -15.94
CA LEU A 59 3.04 -24.65 -16.95
C LEU A 59 2.81 -23.62 -18.05
N ASP A 60 1.59 -23.49 -18.57
CA ASP A 60 1.26 -22.51 -19.62
C ASP A 60 1.47 -21.07 -19.12
N TYR A 61 1.06 -20.77 -17.88
CA TYR A 61 1.28 -19.45 -17.27
C TYR A 61 2.78 -19.09 -17.20
N VAL A 62 3.60 -20.01 -16.69
CA VAL A 62 5.05 -19.79 -16.53
C VAL A 62 5.76 -19.78 -17.88
N GLN A 63 5.37 -20.64 -18.83
CA GLN A 63 5.89 -20.63 -20.20
C GLN A 63 5.58 -19.32 -20.91
N ARG A 64 4.38 -18.75 -20.70
CA ARG A 64 4.01 -17.46 -21.30
C ARG A 64 4.86 -16.32 -20.77
N ILE A 65 5.25 -16.35 -19.50
CA ILE A 65 6.20 -15.38 -18.91
C ILE A 65 7.60 -15.57 -19.50
N LEU A 66 8.07 -16.82 -19.58
CA LEU A 66 9.44 -17.14 -20.02
C LEU A 66 9.63 -17.04 -21.54
N ALA A 67 8.55 -17.11 -22.32
CA ALA A 67 8.56 -16.83 -23.76
C ALA A 67 9.02 -15.40 -24.07
N TYR A 68 8.68 -14.43 -23.22
CA TYR A 68 9.21 -13.06 -23.34
C TYR A 68 10.71 -12.96 -23.04
N MET A 69 11.26 -13.92 -22.30
CA MET A 69 12.68 -13.96 -21.89
C MET A 69 13.53 -14.92 -22.74
N ASN A 70 12.98 -15.52 -23.81
CA ASN A 70 13.63 -16.55 -24.63
C ASN A 70 14.22 -17.73 -23.82
N CYS A 71 13.57 -18.08 -22.71
CA CYS A 71 14.02 -19.14 -21.80
C CYS A 71 13.23 -20.44 -22.03
N SER A 72 13.92 -21.58 -21.99
CA SER A 72 13.33 -22.91 -21.99
C SER A 72 13.02 -23.35 -20.55
N VAL A 73 11.85 -23.94 -20.33
CA VAL A 73 11.38 -24.38 -19.00
C VAL A 73 11.68 -25.86 -18.80
N THR A 74 12.30 -26.22 -17.68
CA THR A 74 12.40 -27.61 -17.21
C THR A 74 11.66 -27.74 -15.90
N THR A 75 10.74 -28.70 -15.81
CA THR A 75 9.97 -28.96 -14.59
C THR A 75 10.61 -30.07 -13.76
N GLU A 76 10.70 -29.83 -12.45
CA GLU A 76 11.09 -30.83 -11.47
C GLU A 76 9.94 -31.02 -10.45
N PRO A 77 9.54 -32.26 -10.13
CA PRO A 77 8.51 -32.48 -9.14
C PRO A 77 9.05 -32.15 -7.74
N ILE A 78 8.36 -31.29 -7.01
CA ILE A 78 8.70 -30.90 -5.64
C ILE A 78 7.60 -31.33 -4.67
N ALA A 79 7.99 -31.65 -3.43
CA ALA A 79 7.00 -31.92 -2.39
C ALA A 79 6.28 -30.63 -1.96
N THR A 80 4.98 -30.71 -1.68
CA THR A 80 4.17 -29.59 -1.17
C THR A 80 4.77 -28.95 0.08
N GLU A 81 5.37 -29.76 0.96
CA GLU A 81 6.02 -29.29 2.18
C GLU A 81 7.24 -28.41 1.88
N THR A 82 8.02 -28.76 0.86
CA THR A 82 9.19 -27.99 0.42
C THR A 82 8.76 -26.63 -0.15
N GLN A 83 7.71 -26.61 -0.96
CA GLN A 83 7.13 -25.37 -1.49
C GLN A 83 6.63 -24.46 -0.35
N ARG A 84 5.84 -25.00 0.58
CA ARG A 84 5.31 -24.25 1.73
C ARG A 84 6.41 -23.72 2.64
N SER A 85 7.43 -24.53 2.93
CA SER A 85 8.57 -24.10 3.73
C SER A 85 9.33 -22.96 3.06
N MET A 86 9.54 -23.02 1.74
CA MET A 86 10.27 -21.97 1.00
C MET A 86 9.47 -20.67 0.91
N LEU A 87 8.17 -20.73 0.65
CA LEU A 87 7.30 -19.56 0.61
C LEU A 87 7.13 -18.92 2.00
N SER A 88 7.10 -19.73 3.06
CA SER A 88 7.07 -19.23 4.44
C SER A 88 8.37 -18.52 4.81
N ALA A 89 9.52 -19.07 4.38
CA ALA A 89 10.83 -18.43 4.57
C ALA A 89 10.93 -17.10 3.81
N TYR A 90 10.38 -17.03 2.59
CA TYR A 90 10.30 -15.78 1.81
C TYR A 90 9.50 -14.69 2.53
N LEU A 91 8.33 -15.03 3.08
CA LEU A 91 7.51 -14.08 3.85
C LEU A 91 8.22 -13.55 5.12
N LEU A 92 9.00 -14.41 5.78
CA LEU A 92 9.83 -14.02 6.92
C LEU A 92 11.00 -13.10 6.51
N HIS A 93 11.61 -13.34 5.34
CA HIS A 93 12.70 -12.51 4.81
C HIS A 93 12.22 -11.12 4.36
N GLY A 94 11.06 -11.04 3.68
CA GLY A 94 10.48 -9.76 3.26
C GLY A 94 10.11 -8.83 4.43
N SER A 95 9.83 -9.39 5.61
CA SER A 95 9.53 -8.62 6.81
C SER A 95 10.78 -8.07 7.53
N GLN A 96 11.98 -8.62 7.27
CA GLN A 96 13.26 -8.10 7.80
C GLN A 96 13.91 -7.03 6.92
N LEU A 97 13.66 -7.03 5.60
CA LEU A 97 14.19 -6.02 4.67
C LEU A 97 13.60 -4.60 4.83
N THR A 98 12.66 -4.41 5.77
CA THR A 98 11.93 -3.13 5.96
C THR A 98 12.33 -2.37 7.25
N GLU A 99 13.46 -2.67 7.88
CA GLU A 99 14.00 -1.84 8.99
C GLU A 99 15.19 -0.97 8.52
N PRO A 100 15.07 0.37 8.50
CA PRO A 100 16.23 1.25 8.34
C PRO A 100 17.06 1.21 9.65
N SER A 101 18.16 0.47 9.60
CA SER A 101 19.14 0.41 10.68
C SER A 101 19.85 1.77 10.82
N GLN A 102 19.41 2.58 11.79
CA GLN A 102 20.23 3.65 12.34
C GLN A 102 21.17 3.03 13.39
N THR A 103 22.46 2.98 13.07
CA THR A 103 23.52 2.79 14.06
C THR A 103 24.64 3.76 13.75
N GLU A 104 24.87 4.69 14.68
CA GLU A 104 25.95 5.66 14.70
C GLU A 104 27.32 5.00 14.88
N THR A 105 28.35 5.49 14.17
CA THR A 105 29.69 5.95 14.62
C THR A 105 30.59 6.09 13.38
N GLU A 106 31.36 7.15 13.11
CA GLU A 106 32.47 7.70 13.90
C GLU A 106 32.92 9.09 13.35
N THR A 107 33.19 10.02 14.28
CA THR A 107 34.34 10.95 14.42
C THR A 107 34.86 11.79 13.23
N ILE A 108 34.98 13.13 13.43
CA ILE A 108 36.25 13.91 13.34
C ILE A 108 36.08 15.30 14.01
N ALA A 109 36.83 15.47 15.11
CA ALA A 109 37.60 16.61 15.64
C ALA A 109 37.10 18.07 15.66
N ALA A 110 37.14 18.66 16.87
CA ALA A 110 37.30 20.10 17.16
C ALA A 110 38.80 20.51 17.13
N PRO A 111 39.14 21.83 17.09
CA PRO A 111 39.39 22.55 18.34
C PRO A 111 39.02 24.07 18.37
N THR A 112 38.72 24.54 19.60
CA THR A 112 38.55 25.94 20.13
C THR A 112 39.87 26.79 20.12
N PRO A 113 39.91 28.16 20.30
CA PRO A 113 39.39 28.91 21.48
C PRO A 113 38.96 30.43 21.36
N LYS A 114 38.35 30.92 22.47
CA LYS A 114 37.93 32.29 22.99
C LYS A 114 38.91 33.49 22.73
N PRO A 115 38.62 34.80 23.06
CA PRO A 115 37.55 35.42 23.90
C PRO A 115 36.88 36.75 23.40
N ALA A 116 35.88 37.25 24.17
CA ALA A 116 35.11 38.54 24.08
C ALA A 116 35.97 39.82 24.37
N PRO A 117 35.49 41.10 24.45
CA PRO A 117 34.11 41.60 24.69
C PRO A 117 33.66 42.99 24.12
N ALA A 118 32.42 43.40 24.51
CA ALA A 118 31.85 44.76 24.65
C ALA A 118 31.37 45.46 23.35
N THR A 119 30.28 46.25 23.28
CA THR A 119 29.52 47.04 24.26
C THR A 119 28.15 47.41 23.65
N PHE A 120 27.32 48.12 24.44
CA PHE A 120 26.06 48.85 24.15
C PHE A 120 24.79 48.13 24.64
N THR A 121 23.91 48.69 25.47
CA THR A 121 23.90 49.83 26.42
C THR A 121 22.60 49.67 27.23
N VAL A 122 22.55 50.27 28.43
CA VAL A 122 21.54 50.12 29.49
C VAL A 122 20.40 51.13 29.37
N ALA A 123 19.19 50.76 29.83
CA ALA A 123 18.25 51.57 30.65
C ALA A 123 17.12 50.63 31.15
N GLU A 124 17.22 50.03 32.34
CA GLU A 124 16.71 50.50 33.67
C GLU A 124 15.17 50.67 33.70
N ALA A 125 14.41 49.75 34.32
CA ALA A 125 14.14 49.56 35.78
C ALA A 125 13.27 50.70 36.35
N GLU A 126 12.16 50.45 37.06
CA GLU A 126 12.07 50.00 38.46
C GLU A 126 10.71 49.29 38.74
N THR A 127 10.65 48.13 39.43
CA THR A 127 10.48 47.91 40.89
C THR A 127 9.14 48.48 41.43
N LEU A 128 8.17 47.71 41.98
CA LEU A 128 8.16 47.07 43.31
C LEU A 128 6.88 46.22 43.53
N LEU A 129 7.01 45.25 44.44
CA LEU A 129 6.03 44.30 44.98
C LEU A 129 4.74 44.92 45.57
N SER A 130 3.60 44.24 45.40
CA SER A 130 2.57 44.02 46.45
C SER A 130 1.48 43.03 46.01
N VAL A 131 1.19 42.04 46.85
CA VAL A 131 0.01 41.15 46.81
C VAL A 131 -0.97 41.65 47.87
N PRO A 132 -2.28 41.79 47.56
CA PRO A 132 -3.25 40.78 48.03
C PRO A 132 -4.37 40.45 47.02
N ALA A 133 -4.82 39.20 47.04
CA ALA A 133 -6.00 38.67 46.34
C ALA A 133 -7.33 39.17 46.96
N PRO A 134 -8.55 38.79 46.48
CA PRO A 134 -8.97 38.29 45.17
C PRO A 134 -10.14 39.12 44.58
N SER A 135 -10.23 39.25 43.26
CA SER A 135 -11.44 39.75 42.59
C SER A 135 -11.79 38.84 41.41
N ILE A 136 -12.90 38.13 41.56
CA ILE A 136 -13.55 37.33 40.52
C ILE A 136 -14.23 38.30 39.53
N PRO A 137 -14.04 38.13 38.21
CA PRO A 137 -15.10 38.37 37.26
C PRO A 137 -15.58 37.03 36.71
N ALA A 138 -16.87 36.80 36.90
CA ALA A 138 -17.61 35.67 36.37
C ALA A 138 -17.56 35.67 34.83
N ALA A 139 -16.96 34.62 34.27
CA ALA A 139 -17.34 34.08 32.98
C ALA A 139 -17.02 32.58 33.01
N ARG A 140 -17.99 31.80 33.48
CA ARG A 140 -17.99 30.34 33.33
C ARG A 140 -18.19 30.04 31.84
N GLU A 141 -17.13 29.97 31.06
CA GLU A 141 -17.14 29.12 29.89
C GLU A 141 -16.96 27.68 30.35
N ARG A 142 -18.05 26.93 30.24
CA ARG A 142 -18.10 25.49 30.48
C ARG A 142 -17.06 24.83 29.58
N PHE A 143 -16.00 24.29 30.17
CA PHE A 143 -15.32 23.13 29.59
C PHE A 143 -16.33 21.97 29.54
N LYS A 144 -17.03 21.86 28.40
CA LYS A 144 -17.65 20.60 27.99
C LYS A 144 -16.51 19.67 27.57
N PRO A 145 -16.47 18.42 28.03
CA PRO A 145 -15.62 17.43 27.40
C PRO A 145 -16.10 17.31 25.96
N ALA A 146 -15.23 17.67 25.01
CA ALA A 146 -15.38 17.26 23.63
C ALA A 146 -15.21 15.74 23.62
N VAL A 147 -16.31 15.04 23.84
CA VAL A 147 -16.49 13.71 23.27
C VAL A 147 -16.31 13.94 21.78
N ALA A 148 -15.15 13.55 21.26
CA ALA A 148 -15.01 13.32 19.85
C ALA A 148 -16.01 12.21 19.50
N GLU A 149 -17.22 12.63 19.16
CA GLU A 149 -18.12 11.85 18.34
C GLU A 149 -17.35 11.60 17.04
N VAL A 150 -16.69 10.44 16.98
CA VAL A 150 -16.42 9.77 15.72
C VAL A 150 -17.79 9.52 15.12
N SER A 151 -18.28 10.52 14.41
CA SER A 151 -19.42 10.39 13.52
C SER A 151 -18.91 9.50 12.39
N PRO A 152 -19.46 8.30 12.17
CA PRO A 152 -19.39 7.72 10.84
C PRO A 152 -20.34 8.60 10.02
N THR A 153 -19.82 9.68 9.42
CA THR A 153 -20.58 10.30 8.34
C THR A 153 -20.74 9.23 7.28
N PRO A 154 -21.97 8.81 6.94
CA PRO A 154 -22.15 8.01 5.74
C PRO A 154 -21.75 8.93 4.59
N SER A 155 -20.58 8.67 4.01
CA SER A 155 -20.17 9.25 2.74
C SER A 155 -21.33 9.03 1.80
N LYS A 156 -22.03 10.09 1.39
CA LYS A 156 -23.12 9.97 0.43
C LYS A 156 -22.50 9.39 -0.84
N LEU A 157 -22.76 8.12 -1.12
CA LEU A 157 -22.28 7.48 -2.33
C LEU A 157 -22.83 8.24 -3.53
N SER A 158 -21.94 8.93 -4.24
CA SER A 158 -22.31 9.71 -5.41
C SER A 158 -22.58 8.76 -6.57
N VAL A 159 -23.71 8.97 -7.25
CA VAL A 159 -24.03 8.25 -8.49
C VAL A 159 -23.06 8.71 -9.57
N LEU A 160 -22.40 7.76 -10.22
CA LEU A 160 -21.56 7.99 -11.39
C LEU A 160 -22.47 8.04 -12.62
N ASN A 161 -22.78 9.23 -13.10
CA ASN A 161 -23.49 9.41 -14.36
C ASN A 161 -22.50 9.38 -15.52
N ILE A 162 -22.70 8.47 -16.47
CA ILE A 162 -21.87 8.34 -17.67
C ILE A 162 -22.79 8.38 -18.89
N GLU A 163 -22.63 9.43 -19.69
CA GLU A 163 -23.37 9.64 -20.93
C GLU A 163 -22.41 9.43 -22.11
N ALA A 164 -22.25 8.17 -22.52
CA ALA A 164 -21.42 7.82 -23.66
C ALA A 164 -22.27 7.77 -24.94
N LEU A 165 -22.16 8.80 -25.77
CA LEU A 165 -22.87 9.01 -27.04
C LEU A 165 -22.15 8.35 -28.23
N HIS A 166 -20.87 8.05 -28.08
CA HIS A 166 -19.99 7.55 -29.14
C HIS A 166 -19.46 6.14 -28.87
N LEU A 167 -20.18 5.32 -28.09
CA LEU A 167 -19.81 3.91 -27.80
C LEU A 167 -19.60 3.08 -29.07
N SER A 168 -20.35 3.36 -30.13
CA SER A 168 -20.27 2.65 -31.42
C SER A 168 -19.25 3.25 -32.39
N SER A 169 -18.66 4.41 -32.07
CA SER A 169 -17.68 5.07 -32.94
C SER A 169 -16.29 4.43 -32.83
N PRO A 170 -15.45 4.51 -33.87
CA PRO A 170 -14.04 4.16 -33.78
C PRO A 170 -13.33 4.97 -32.68
N VAL A 171 -12.29 4.38 -32.08
CA VAL A 171 -11.58 4.98 -30.94
C VAL A 171 -10.83 6.25 -31.35
N GLU A 172 -10.42 6.34 -32.61
CA GLU A 172 -9.70 7.47 -33.20
C GLU A 172 -10.53 8.76 -33.17
N VAL A 173 -11.86 8.64 -33.24
CA VAL A 173 -12.77 9.79 -33.16
C VAL A 173 -12.75 10.40 -31.75
N LEU A 174 -12.50 9.59 -30.72
CA LEU A 174 -12.49 10.05 -29.34
C LEU A 174 -11.37 11.07 -29.07
N ALA A 175 -10.23 10.94 -29.75
CA ALA A 175 -9.10 11.88 -29.60
C ALA A 175 -9.45 13.31 -30.03
N THR A 176 -10.56 13.51 -30.77
CA THR A 176 -11.04 14.83 -31.20
C THR A 176 -12.06 15.45 -30.25
N LEU A 177 -12.52 14.69 -29.25
CA LEU A 177 -13.52 15.14 -28.29
C LEU A 177 -12.90 16.00 -27.18
N PRO A 178 -13.66 16.95 -26.61
CA PRO A 178 -13.27 17.64 -25.38
C PRO A 178 -13.00 16.66 -24.23
N ALA A 179 -12.05 16.98 -23.35
CA ALA A 179 -11.66 16.17 -22.20
C ALA A 179 -12.81 15.55 -21.37
N PRO A 180 -13.87 16.29 -20.97
CA PRO A 180 -14.95 15.69 -20.19
C PRO A 180 -15.76 14.67 -20.99
N GLN A 181 -15.96 14.89 -22.29
CA GLN A 181 -16.66 13.95 -23.16
C GLN A 181 -15.79 12.72 -23.41
N LEU A 182 -14.50 12.93 -23.70
CA LEU A 182 -13.53 11.86 -23.85
C LEU A 182 -13.51 10.96 -22.61
N LEU A 183 -13.44 11.53 -21.40
CA LEU A 183 -13.46 10.76 -20.16
C LEU A 183 -14.74 9.94 -20.00
N GLN A 184 -15.91 10.52 -20.30
CA GLN A 184 -17.18 9.79 -20.22
C GLN A 184 -17.24 8.63 -21.22
N GLU A 185 -16.77 8.82 -22.46
CA GLU A 185 -16.69 7.75 -23.46
C GLU A 185 -15.72 6.64 -23.02
N LEU A 186 -14.56 7.00 -22.47
CA LEU A 186 -13.59 6.04 -21.94
C LEU A 186 -14.21 5.20 -20.82
N LEU A 187 -14.80 5.85 -19.81
CA LEU A 187 -15.46 5.19 -18.69
C LEU A 187 -16.63 4.32 -19.15
N GLY A 188 -17.44 4.81 -20.10
CA GLY A 188 -18.56 4.06 -20.67
C GLY A 188 -18.11 2.76 -21.34
N ARG A 189 -17.05 2.83 -22.14
CA ARG A 189 -16.47 1.66 -22.82
C ARG A 189 -15.88 0.66 -21.84
N ILE A 190 -15.06 1.11 -20.88
CA ILE A 190 -14.46 0.17 -19.91
C ILE A 190 -15.49 -0.49 -19.00
N LEU A 191 -16.54 0.25 -18.61
CA LEU A 191 -17.59 -0.30 -17.77
C LEU A 191 -18.43 -1.32 -18.56
N LEU A 192 -18.73 -1.04 -19.82
CA LEU A 192 -19.42 -1.97 -20.71
C LEU A 192 -18.59 -3.24 -20.97
N GLU A 193 -17.29 -3.09 -21.25
CA GLU A 193 -16.41 -4.19 -21.65
C GLU A 193 -15.84 -5.02 -20.50
N GLY A 194 -16.16 -4.71 -19.24
CA GLY A 194 -15.59 -5.48 -18.13
C GLY A 194 -14.19 -5.02 -17.69
N ILE A 195 -13.62 -4.00 -18.31
CA ILE A 195 -12.22 -3.59 -18.11
C ILE A 195 -12.01 -2.93 -16.75
N GLY A 196 -11.02 -3.42 -16.00
CA GLY A 196 -10.75 -2.99 -14.63
C GLY A 196 -9.62 -1.98 -14.47
N ARG A 197 -8.77 -1.75 -15.48
CA ARG A 197 -7.62 -0.82 -15.35
C ARG A 197 -7.39 -0.03 -16.63
N LEU A 198 -7.19 1.28 -16.45
CA LEU A 198 -6.75 2.24 -17.45
C LEU A 198 -5.41 2.84 -17.06
N PHE A 199 -4.53 3.00 -18.04
CA PHE A 199 -3.23 3.64 -17.91
C PHE A 199 -3.19 4.86 -18.82
N PHE A 200 -2.79 5.99 -18.25
CA PHE A 200 -2.59 7.25 -18.92
C PHE A 200 -1.09 7.52 -18.86
N GLU A 201 -0.41 7.29 -19.97
CA GLU A 201 1.04 7.40 -20.07
C GLU A 201 1.42 8.60 -20.95
N ARG A 202 2.41 9.37 -20.49
CA ARG A 202 2.79 10.62 -21.11
C ARG A 202 4.14 10.45 -21.79
N GLN A 203 4.17 10.66 -23.10
CA GLN A 203 5.41 10.76 -23.85
C GLN A 203 5.80 12.23 -24.05
N GLN A 204 6.97 12.46 -24.64
CA GLN A 204 7.51 13.82 -24.79
C GLN A 204 6.62 14.74 -25.65
N LEU A 205 5.93 14.19 -26.65
CA LEU A 205 5.17 14.94 -27.64
C LEU A 205 3.70 14.51 -27.73
N GLU A 206 3.33 13.39 -27.12
CA GLU A 206 1.99 12.80 -27.21
C GLU A 206 1.64 12.04 -25.92
N GLY A 207 0.35 11.94 -25.64
CA GLY A 207 -0.19 11.05 -24.61
C GLY A 207 -0.74 9.76 -25.22
N ARG A 208 -0.69 8.68 -24.45
CA ARG A 208 -1.34 7.41 -24.80
C ARG A 208 -2.22 6.92 -23.66
N ILE A 209 -3.34 6.30 -24.02
CA ILE A 209 -4.26 5.65 -23.08
C ILE A 209 -4.31 4.17 -23.42
N LEU A 210 -3.97 3.36 -22.43
CA LEU A 210 -3.95 1.91 -22.51
C LEU A 210 -4.98 1.33 -21.54
N TRP A 211 -5.45 0.13 -21.82
CA TRP A 211 -6.26 -0.63 -20.87
C TRP A 211 -5.72 -2.03 -20.66
N SER A 212 -6.07 -2.64 -19.53
CA SER A 212 -5.78 -4.05 -19.24
C SER A 212 -7.03 -4.88 -19.45
N GLN A 213 -7.06 -5.68 -20.51
CA GLN A 213 -8.12 -6.66 -20.77
C GLN A 213 -7.51 -8.06 -20.65
N ASP A 214 -8.07 -8.92 -19.78
CA ASP A 214 -7.60 -10.28 -19.54
C ASP A 214 -6.09 -10.38 -19.20
N GLY A 215 -5.58 -9.36 -18.50
CA GLY A 215 -4.17 -9.26 -18.12
C GLY A 215 -3.23 -8.80 -19.24
N VAL A 216 -3.75 -8.45 -20.42
CA VAL A 216 -2.97 -7.92 -21.56
C VAL A 216 -3.19 -6.42 -21.68
N LEU A 217 -2.10 -5.65 -21.75
CA LEU A 217 -2.18 -4.23 -22.10
C LEU A 217 -2.48 -4.07 -23.58
N LYS A 218 -3.50 -3.27 -23.90
CA LYS A 218 -3.84 -2.87 -25.27
C LYS A 218 -3.91 -1.36 -25.35
N SER A 219 -3.34 -0.79 -26.41
CA SER A 219 -3.52 0.61 -26.73
C SER A 219 -4.95 0.89 -27.15
N MET A 220 -5.58 1.84 -26.46
CA MET A 220 -6.89 2.35 -26.83
C MET A 220 -6.71 3.62 -27.67
N LEU A 221 -6.01 4.62 -27.14
CA LEU A 221 -5.73 5.86 -27.83
C LEU A 221 -4.22 6.14 -27.84
N GLU A 222 -3.73 6.57 -28.99
CA GLU A 222 -2.35 6.99 -29.20
C GLU A 222 -2.35 8.37 -29.86
N GLY A 223 -1.26 9.13 -29.72
CA GLY A 223 -1.14 10.43 -30.37
C GLY A 223 -2.03 11.53 -29.77
N ILE A 224 -2.41 11.46 -28.49
CA ILE A 224 -3.23 12.49 -27.85
C ILE A 224 -2.39 13.75 -27.64
N GLU A 225 -2.92 14.92 -28.01
CA GLU A 225 -2.23 16.19 -27.78
C GLU A 225 -1.92 16.39 -26.28
N PRO A 226 -0.71 16.84 -25.89
CA PRO A 226 -0.31 16.95 -24.49
C PRO A 226 -1.22 17.83 -23.61
N LEU A 227 -1.89 18.81 -24.21
CA LEU A 227 -2.85 19.68 -23.52
C LEU A 227 -4.14 18.93 -23.20
N LEU A 228 -4.77 18.32 -24.22
CA LEU A 228 -5.96 17.49 -24.05
C LEU A 228 -5.71 16.33 -23.07
N PHE A 229 -4.52 15.73 -23.13
CA PHE A 229 -4.14 14.65 -22.22
C PHE A 229 -4.09 15.11 -20.75
N GLN A 230 -3.54 16.29 -20.47
CA GLN A 230 -3.55 16.85 -19.12
C GLN A 230 -4.97 17.20 -18.67
N ASP A 231 -5.79 17.76 -19.55
CA ASP A 231 -7.18 18.09 -19.23
C ASP A 231 -7.99 16.83 -18.86
N VAL A 232 -7.71 15.68 -19.50
CA VAL A 232 -8.33 14.39 -19.13
C VAL A 232 -7.89 13.93 -17.73
N ILE A 233 -6.61 14.10 -17.38
CA ILE A 233 -6.12 13.80 -16.03
C ILE A 233 -6.78 14.73 -15.00
N ASP A 234 -6.95 16.01 -15.33
CA ASP A 234 -7.60 16.98 -14.43
C ASP A 234 -9.08 16.64 -14.22
N GLU A 235 -9.77 16.15 -15.26
CA GLU A 235 -11.14 15.63 -15.13
C GLU A 235 -11.20 14.32 -14.31
N LEU A 236 -10.21 13.44 -14.43
CA LEU A 236 -10.07 12.27 -13.54
C LEU A 236 -9.89 12.69 -12.08
N LYS A 237 -9.01 13.66 -11.83
CA LYS A 237 -8.80 14.21 -10.49
C LYS A 237 -10.10 14.80 -9.94
N ARG A 238 -10.85 15.55 -10.75
CA ARG A 238 -12.16 16.08 -10.38
C ARG A 238 -13.15 14.96 -10.04
N LEU A 239 -13.18 13.88 -10.83
CA LEU A 239 -14.06 12.74 -10.61
C LEU A 239 -13.81 12.04 -9.28
N THR A 240 -12.55 11.96 -8.86
CA THR A 240 -12.09 11.29 -7.64
C THR A 240 -11.83 12.24 -6.47
N ASP A 241 -12.33 13.48 -6.55
CA ASP A 241 -12.17 14.49 -5.50
C ASP A 241 -10.69 14.78 -5.12
N MET A 242 -9.78 14.63 -6.09
CA MET A 242 -8.34 14.88 -5.96
C MET A 242 -7.99 16.34 -6.28
N PRO A 243 -7.01 16.95 -5.58
CA PRO A 243 -6.55 18.31 -5.91
C PRO A 243 -6.04 18.42 -7.34
N LEU A 244 -6.48 19.46 -8.06
CA LEU A 244 -6.04 19.79 -9.42
C LEU A 244 -4.62 20.37 -9.46
N SER A 245 -3.96 20.55 -8.32
CA SER A 245 -2.56 20.93 -8.26
C SER A 245 -1.68 19.86 -8.91
N ARG A 246 -0.58 20.30 -9.52
CA ARG A 246 0.43 19.37 -10.03
C ARG A 246 1.00 18.54 -8.89
N VAL A 247 1.09 17.24 -9.12
CA VAL A 247 1.58 16.25 -8.17
C VAL A 247 3.11 16.21 -8.22
N GLU A 248 3.78 16.44 -7.08
CA GLU A 248 5.26 16.34 -6.98
C GLU A 248 5.75 14.93 -6.65
N HIS A 249 4.92 14.16 -5.93
CA HIS A 249 5.19 12.80 -5.50
C HIS A 249 3.94 11.97 -5.74
N ILE A 250 4.09 10.67 -6.01
CA ILE A 250 2.97 9.78 -6.31
C ILE A 250 1.82 9.96 -5.30
N GLN A 251 0.63 10.27 -5.78
CA GLN A 251 -0.57 10.43 -4.97
C GLN A 251 -1.63 9.40 -5.39
N GLN A 252 -2.39 8.91 -4.42
CA GLN A 252 -3.45 7.95 -4.65
C GLN A 252 -4.70 8.36 -3.88
N VAL A 253 -5.84 8.29 -4.54
CA VAL A 253 -7.16 8.50 -3.95
C VAL A 253 -8.09 7.37 -4.34
N GLU A 254 -9.03 7.08 -3.45
CA GLU A 254 -10.02 6.04 -3.59
C GLU A 254 -11.39 6.64 -3.34
N VAL A 255 -12.31 6.44 -4.27
CA VAL A 255 -13.65 7.00 -4.21
C VAL A 255 -14.68 5.95 -4.58
N GLU A 256 -15.68 5.78 -3.72
CA GLU A 256 -16.81 4.91 -4.00
C GLU A 256 -17.87 5.64 -4.81
N ARG A 257 -18.45 4.92 -5.77
CA ARG A 257 -19.50 5.41 -6.67
C ARG A 257 -20.53 4.31 -6.95
N ILE A 258 -21.74 4.73 -7.32
CA ILE A 258 -22.80 3.81 -7.78
C ILE A 258 -22.99 4.03 -9.29
N TYR A 259 -22.91 2.95 -10.07
CA TYR A 259 -23.17 2.96 -11.52
C TYR A 259 -24.19 1.87 -11.84
N GLN A 260 -25.33 2.22 -12.44
CA GLN A 260 -26.42 1.28 -12.76
C GLN A 260 -26.77 0.35 -11.57
N GLU A 261 -26.99 0.95 -10.38
CA GLU A 261 -27.27 0.23 -9.12
C GLU A 261 -26.15 -0.70 -8.62
N THR A 262 -24.99 -0.70 -9.29
CA THR A 262 -23.81 -1.48 -8.91
C THR A 262 -22.81 -0.60 -8.20
N HIS A 263 -22.28 -1.09 -7.07
CA HIS A 263 -21.22 -0.42 -6.33
C HIS A 263 -19.87 -0.60 -7.02
N LEU A 264 -19.15 0.50 -7.19
CA LEU A 264 -17.84 0.58 -7.77
C LEU A 264 -16.90 1.34 -6.84
N LEU A 265 -15.64 0.91 -6.79
CA LEU A 265 -14.56 1.69 -6.21
C LEU A 265 -13.61 2.13 -7.33
N LEU A 266 -13.44 3.44 -7.45
CA LEU A 266 -12.47 4.05 -8.35
C LEU A 266 -11.21 4.38 -7.56
N ARG A 267 -10.10 3.78 -7.94
CA ARG A 267 -8.78 4.05 -7.35
C ARG A 267 -7.93 4.75 -8.40
N LEU A 268 -7.70 6.05 -8.20
CA LEU A 268 -6.84 6.85 -9.08
C LEU A 268 -5.47 6.99 -8.42
N ARG A 269 -4.43 6.69 -9.19
CA ARG A 269 -3.03 6.94 -8.83
C ARG A 269 -2.43 7.89 -9.84
N VAL A 270 -1.93 9.03 -9.40
CA VAL A 270 -1.28 10.05 -10.25
C VAL A 270 0.20 10.13 -9.91
N MET A 271 1.04 10.16 -10.95
CA MET A 271 2.49 10.14 -10.87
C MET A 271 3.05 11.36 -11.62
N PRO A 272 4.08 12.03 -11.08
CA PRO A 272 4.78 13.08 -11.83
C PRO A 272 5.51 12.47 -13.04
N ALA A 273 5.41 13.14 -14.19
CA ALA A 273 6.11 12.73 -15.41
C ALA A 273 6.83 13.92 -16.06
N ASN A 274 7.78 13.63 -16.96
CA ASN A 274 8.50 14.69 -17.67
C ASN A 274 7.52 15.52 -18.51
N GLY A 275 7.31 16.78 -18.11
CA GLY A 275 6.43 17.70 -18.81
C GLY A 275 4.94 17.60 -18.43
N GLY A 276 4.56 16.84 -17.41
CA GLY A 276 3.17 16.77 -16.93
C GLY A 276 2.96 15.66 -15.91
N GLU A 277 1.84 14.95 -16.04
CA GLU A 277 1.45 13.87 -15.13
C GLU A 277 1.09 12.61 -15.90
N GLU A 278 1.22 11.48 -15.23
CA GLU A 278 0.71 10.19 -15.65
C GLU A 278 -0.30 9.69 -14.62
N ALA A 279 -1.24 8.87 -15.05
CA ALA A 279 -2.28 8.35 -14.17
C ALA A 279 -2.58 6.88 -14.42
N THR A 280 -3.00 6.19 -13.37
CA THR A 280 -3.58 4.85 -13.45
C THR A 280 -4.92 4.88 -12.75
N LEU A 281 -5.98 4.54 -13.46
CA LEU A 281 -7.32 4.40 -12.89
C LEU A 281 -7.65 2.91 -12.80
N GLN A 282 -7.95 2.44 -11.59
CA GLN A 282 -8.48 1.10 -11.37
C GLN A 282 -9.97 1.21 -11.03
N VAL A 283 -10.77 0.37 -11.69
CA VAL A 283 -12.21 0.25 -11.47
C VAL A 283 -12.47 -1.12 -10.86
N LEU A 284 -12.72 -1.13 -9.56
CA LEU A 284 -13.00 -2.35 -8.80
C LEU A 284 -14.51 -2.53 -8.66
N ARG A 285 -14.99 -3.73 -9.00
CA ARG A 285 -16.42 -4.09 -8.94
C ARG A 285 -16.62 -5.57 -8.70
N GLY A 286 -17.79 -5.94 -8.24
CA GLY A 286 -18.18 -7.34 -8.04
C GLY A 286 -17.19 -8.11 -7.16
N ALA A 287 -16.62 -9.20 -7.67
CA ALA A 287 -15.66 -10.02 -6.93
C ALA A 287 -14.35 -9.28 -6.61
N ALA A 288 -13.86 -8.42 -7.51
CA ALA A 288 -12.63 -7.67 -7.28
C ALA A 288 -12.78 -6.63 -6.16
N LEU A 289 -13.94 -5.98 -6.08
CA LEU A 289 -14.26 -5.06 -4.98
C LEU A 289 -14.35 -5.79 -3.64
N ARG A 290 -15.09 -6.91 -3.58
CA ARG A 290 -15.21 -7.72 -2.36
C ARG A 290 -13.85 -8.23 -1.87
N PHE A 291 -12.99 -8.67 -2.79
CA PHE A 291 -11.64 -9.09 -2.46
C PHE A 291 -10.83 -7.95 -1.85
N TYR A 292 -10.92 -6.75 -2.43
CA TYR A 292 -10.26 -5.56 -1.91
C TYR A 292 -10.74 -5.21 -0.49
N GLU A 293 -12.04 -5.20 -0.25
CA GLU A 293 -12.64 -4.92 1.06
C GLU A 293 -12.20 -5.95 2.12
N GLN A 294 -12.18 -7.24 1.75
CA GLN A 294 -11.72 -8.32 2.63
C GLN A 294 -10.23 -8.16 3.00
N GLN A 295 -9.41 -7.75 2.02
CA GLN A 295 -7.99 -7.48 2.25
C GLN A 295 -7.79 -6.28 3.17
N GLN A 296 -8.56 -5.19 3.00
CA GLN A 296 -8.52 -4.02 3.87
C GLN A 296 -8.92 -4.36 5.32
N LEU A 297 -9.97 -5.17 5.49
CA LEU A 297 -10.39 -5.62 6.82
C LEU A 297 -9.30 -6.45 7.49
N SER A 298 -8.65 -7.33 6.72
CA SER A 298 -7.58 -8.20 7.21
C SER A 298 -6.31 -7.42 7.56
N SER A 299 -5.97 -6.35 6.84
CA SER A 299 -4.85 -5.46 7.22
C SER A 299 -5.18 -4.66 8.47
N LEU A 300 -6.39 -4.08 8.53
CA LEU A 300 -6.81 -3.29 9.69
C LEU A 300 -6.85 -4.12 10.98
N SER A 301 -7.33 -5.37 10.89
CA SER A 301 -7.30 -6.35 11.98
C SER A 301 -5.88 -6.57 12.50
N ARG A 302 -4.92 -6.82 11.61
CA ARG A 302 -3.50 -7.01 11.96
C ARG A 302 -2.88 -5.76 12.58
N ASP A 303 -3.19 -4.58 12.04
CA ASP A 303 -2.67 -3.31 12.56
C ASP A 303 -3.24 -2.99 13.95
N ALA A 304 -4.54 -3.22 14.17
CA ALA A 304 -5.18 -3.07 15.47
C ALA A 304 -4.55 -4.00 16.52
N LEU A 305 -4.29 -5.26 16.16
CA LEU A 305 -3.61 -6.22 17.03
C LEU A 305 -2.18 -5.75 17.38
N ARG A 306 -1.41 -5.30 16.39
CA ARG A 306 -0.05 -4.78 16.59
C ARG A 306 -0.04 -3.57 17.51
N LEU A 307 -0.95 -2.61 17.30
CA LEU A 307 -1.09 -1.43 18.15
C LEU A 307 -1.48 -1.81 19.59
N ALA A 308 -2.38 -2.77 19.75
CA ALA A 308 -2.82 -3.23 21.06
C ALA A 308 -1.67 -3.92 21.83
N GLN A 309 -0.87 -4.75 21.16
CA GLN A 309 0.34 -5.35 21.73
C GLN A 309 1.39 -4.29 22.10
N GLU A 310 1.58 -3.27 21.27
CA GLU A 310 2.50 -2.17 21.58
C GLU A 310 2.04 -1.37 22.79
N LEU A 311 0.74 -1.06 22.87
CA LEU A 311 0.13 -0.41 24.02
C LEU A 311 0.35 -1.23 25.29
N GLN A 312 0.09 -2.53 25.23
CA GLN A 312 0.32 -3.45 26.35
C GLN A 312 1.78 -3.38 26.82
N ARG A 313 2.75 -3.46 25.91
CA ARG A 313 4.19 -3.34 26.23
C ARG A 313 4.52 -2.00 26.91
N LYS A 314 4.00 -0.89 26.39
CA LYS A 314 4.24 0.45 26.95
C LYS A 314 3.65 0.60 28.35
N VAL A 315 2.46 0.03 28.60
CA VAL A 315 1.87 0.06 29.95
C VAL A 315 2.69 -0.76 30.94
N HIS A 316 3.18 -1.94 30.54
CA HIS A 316 4.07 -2.74 31.38
C HIS A 316 5.36 -1.97 31.72
N GLN A 317 5.96 -1.29 30.74
CA GLN A 317 7.12 -0.42 30.98
C GLN A 317 6.84 0.72 31.95
N ILE A 318 5.68 1.37 31.85
CA ILE A 318 5.27 2.44 32.79
C ILE A 318 5.15 1.84 34.20
N ARG A 319 4.48 0.69 34.34
CA ARG A 319 4.33 -0.01 35.62
C ARG A 319 5.68 -0.35 36.25
N ASP A 320 6.60 -0.91 35.46
CA ASP A 320 7.92 -1.29 35.97
C ASP A 320 8.74 -0.06 36.41
N ARG A 321 8.62 1.05 35.68
CA ARG A 321 9.22 2.34 36.09
C ARG A 321 8.60 2.88 37.37
N THR A 322 7.28 2.84 37.53
CA THR A 322 6.62 3.31 38.76
C THR A 322 6.95 2.43 39.98
N ARG A 323 7.24 1.14 39.78
CA ARG A 323 7.76 0.25 40.84
C ARG A 323 9.18 0.63 41.28
N LEU A 324 10.02 1.06 40.33
CA LEU A 324 11.40 1.47 40.59
C LEU A 324 11.53 2.90 41.12
N ALA A 325 10.55 3.77 40.85
CA ALA A 325 10.46 5.13 41.38
C ALA A 325 9.00 5.44 41.75
N PRO A 326 8.61 5.39 43.05
CA PRO A 326 7.22 5.53 43.47
C PRO A 326 6.77 6.99 43.34
N MET A 327 6.27 7.35 42.16
CA MET A 327 5.48 8.56 41.94
C MET A 327 3.98 8.21 42.13
N PRO A 328 3.19 9.03 42.84
CA PRO A 328 1.76 8.79 42.99
C PRO A 328 1.04 9.13 41.68
N LEU A 329 0.76 8.11 40.87
CA LEU A 329 -0.07 8.22 39.66
C LEU A 329 -1.46 7.65 39.98
N GLU A 330 -2.43 8.54 40.24
CA GLU A 330 -3.84 8.20 40.55
C GLU A 330 -4.55 7.40 39.45
N GLY A 331 -3.99 7.33 38.23
CA GLY A 331 -4.56 6.63 37.07
C GLY A 331 -4.19 5.16 36.89
N LEU A 332 -3.28 4.60 37.69
CA LEU A 332 -2.80 3.21 37.54
C LEU A 332 -3.90 2.14 37.56
N PRO A 333 -4.89 2.18 38.48
CA PRO A 333 -5.95 1.18 38.52
C PRO A 333 -6.89 1.25 37.31
N ALA A 334 -7.11 2.46 36.76
CA ALA A 334 -7.91 2.65 35.56
C ALA A 334 -7.17 2.10 34.33
N LEU A 335 -5.85 2.34 34.24
CA LEU A 335 -5.01 1.81 33.17
C LEU A 335 -4.90 0.27 33.23
N GLU A 336 -4.80 -0.33 34.42
CA GLU A 336 -4.84 -1.79 34.59
C GLU A 336 -6.17 -2.42 34.14
N ARG A 337 -7.27 -1.69 34.32
CA ARG A 337 -8.59 -2.14 33.85
C ARG A 337 -8.68 -2.05 32.33
N VAL A 338 -8.10 -1.00 31.73
CA VAL A 338 -8.00 -0.86 30.28
C VAL A 338 -7.13 -1.96 29.67
N VAL A 339 -5.93 -2.23 30.22
CA VAL A 339 -5.06 -3.29 29.71
C VAL A 339 -5.72 -4.66 29.78
N ARG A 340 -6.31 -5.04 30.91
CA ARG A 340 -7.03 -6.32 31.02
C ARG A 340 -8.18 -6.43 30.03
N ASN A 341 -8.89 -5.34 29.78
CA ASN A 341 -9.98 -5.34 28.81
C ASN A 341 -9.46 -5.49 27.38
N VAL A 342 -8.34 -4.83 27.05
CA VAL A 342 -7.64 -4.98 25.77
C VAL A 342 -7.13 -6.41 25.59
N ASP A 343 -6.51 -7.01 26.61
CA ASP A 343 -6.02 -8.40 26.56
C ASP A 343 -7.16 -9.39 26.27
N ASN A 344 -8.30 -9.24 26.96
CA ASN A 344 -9.47 -10.09 26.72
C ASN A 344 -10.07 -9.89 25.31
N GLN A 345 -10.03 -8.67 24.77
CA GLN A 345 -10.52 -8.38 23.42
C GLN A 345 -9.58 -8.92 22.34
N ILE A 346 -8.27 -8.85 22.55
CA ILE A 346 -7.28 -9.48 21.68
C ILE A 346 -7.50 -10.99 21.64
N GLU A 347 -7.68 -11.63 22.80
CA GLU A 347 -7.90 -13.08 22.89
C GLU A 347 -9.21 -13.50 22.19
N ALA A 348 -10.27 -12.69 22.31
CA ALA A 348 -11.52 -12.91 21.60
C ALA A 348 -11.36 -12.79 20.06
N LEU A 349 -10.62 -11.78 19.59
CA LEU A 349 -10.36 -11.58 18.15
C LEU A 349 -9.48 -12.68 17.56
N MET A 350 -8.48 -13.14 18.31
CA MET A 350 -7.63 -14.27 17.89
C MET A 350 -8.41 -15.58 17.79
N ASN A 351 -9.36 -15.81 18.70
CA ASN A 351 -10.18 -17.02 18.69
C ASN A 351 -11.23 -17.01 17.57
N GLN A 352 -11.74 -15.83 17.15
CA GLN A 352 -12.61 -15.73 15.98
C GLN A 352 -11.88 -16.01 14.66
N HIS A 353 -10.60 -15.67 14.57
CA HIS A 353 -9.80 -15.86 13.36
C HIS A 353 -9.31 -17.30 13.13
N ASN A 354 -9.46 -18.20 14.12
CA ASN A 354 -9.07 -19.61 14.06
C ASN A 354 -10.25 -20.56 13.74
N LEU A 355 -11.44 -20.01 13.45
CA LEU A 355 -12.69 -20.76 13.25
C LEU A 355 -13.28 -20.65 11.84
N ASP A 356 -12.68 -19.85 10.95
CA ASP A 356 -12.96 -19.78 9.50
C ASP A 356 -11.71 -20.21 8.72
#